data_AF-A0A9W5KXF3-F1
#
_entry.id   AF-A0A9W5KXF3-F1
#
_cell.length_a   1.000
_cell.length_b   1.000
_cell.length_c   1.000
_cell.angle_alpha   90.00
_cell.angle_beta   90.00
_cell.angle_gamma   90.00
#
_symmetry.space_group_name_H-M   'P 1'
#
loop_
_entity.id
_entity.type
_entity.pdbx_description
1 polymer ?
#
loop_
_entity_poly.entity_id
_entity_poly.type
_entity_poly.pdbx_seq_one_letter_code
_entity_poly.pdbx_strand_id
1 'polypeptide(L)' 'MLTYKEWLLQFKEIDLPIGDMATAIELDAHFPNTNDYESIQEYVKTNPTLHGFIRVFEYSFKMFCESTQKKI' A
#
# COMPACT_ATOMS: atom_id res chain seq x y z
N MET A 1 -3.57 3.05 15.36
CA MET A 1 -3.91 3.63 14.04
C MET A 1 -3.71 2.51 13.04
N LEU A 2 -4.64 2.34 12.09
CA LEU A 2 -4.45 1.39 10.99
C LEU A 2 -3.25 1.85 10.15
N THR A 3 -2.30 0.97 9.86
CA THR A 3 -1.22 1.30 8.93
C THR A 3 -1.68 1.14 7.48
N TYR A 4 -0.99 1.78 6.54
CA TYR A 4 -1.27 1.61 5.11
C TYR A 4 -1.16 0.14 4.70
N LYS A 5 -0.16 -0.59 5.24
CA LYS A 5 -0.01 -2.04 5.04
C LYS A 5 -1.27 -2.79 5.49
N GLU A 6 -1.70 -2.58 6.72
CA GLU A 6 -2.88 -3.26 7.28
C GLU A 6 -4.16 -2.95 6.50
N TRP A 7 -4.32 -1.70 6.04
CA TRP A 7 -5.45 -1.29 5.20
C TRP A 7 -5.41 -1.97 3.82
N LEU A 8 -4.23 -1.99 3.17
CA LEU A 8 -4.05 -2.54 1.83
C LEU A 8 -4.29 -4.05 1.79
N LEU A 9 -3.92 -4.78 2.85
CA LEU A 9 -4.13 -6.23 2.93
C LEU A 9 -5.60 -6.65 2.90
N GLN A 10 -6.55 -5.73 3.13
CA GLN A 10 -7.98 -6.00 2.97
C GLN A 10 -8.39 -6.25 1.50
N PHE A 11 -7.55 -5.84 0.54
CA PHE A 11 -7.83 -5.93 -0.89
C PHE A 11 -7.14 -7.11 -1.58
N LYS A 12 -6.42 -7.98 -0.85
CA LYS A 12 -5.61 -9.06 -1.43
C LYS A 12 -6.39 -10.11 -2.23
N GLU A 13 -7.68 -10.26 -1.99
CA GLU A 13 -8.55 -11.19 -2.72
C GLU A 13 -9.27 -10.54 -3.92
N ILE A 14 -8.95 -9.28 -4.22
CA ILE A 14 -9.56 -8.54 -5.33
C ILE A 14 -8.73 -8.71 -6.59
N ASP A 15 -9.39 -9.14 -7.68
CA ASP A 15 -8.82 -9.28 -9.02
C ASP A 15 -8.66 -7.90 -9.71
N LEU A 16 -7.82 -7.05 -9.12
CA LEU A 16 -7.44 -5.72 -9.60
C LEU A 16 -5.96 -5.45 -9.21
N PRO A 17 -5.28 -4.46 -9.83
CA PRO A 17 -3.88 -4.16 -9.52
C PRO A 17 -3.59 -3.86 -8.05
N ILE A 18 -4.59 -3.39 -7.28
CA ILE A 18 -4.47 -3.18 -5.83
C ILE A 18 -4.37 -4.50 -5.06
N GLY A 19 -5.06 -5.56 -5.50
CA GLY A 19 -4.98 -6.89 -4.89
C GLY A 19 -3.68 -7.60 -5.25
N ASP A 20 -3.18 -7.43 -6.48
CA ASP A 20 -1.84 -7.89 -6.87
C ASP A 20 -0.76 -7.24 -6.00
N MET A 21 -0.83 -5.92 -5.81
CA MET A 21 0.09 -5.18 -4.94
C MET A 21 -0.04 -5.63 -3.47
N ALA A 22 -1.27 -5.86 -2.98
CA ALA A 22 -1.51 -6.33 -1.62
C ALA A 22 -0.90 -7.72 -1.38
N THR A 23 -1.04 -8.64 -2.34
CA THR A 23 -0.43 -9.98 -2.29
C THR A 23 1.10 -9.89 -2.29
N ALA A 24 1.68 -9.05 -3.14
CA ALA A 24 3.13 -8.83 -3.17
C ALA A 24 3.65 -8.29 -1.83
N ILE A 25 2.92 -7.36 -1.20
CA ILE A 25 3.28 -6.77 0.11
C ILE A 25 3.05 -7.72 1.28
N GLU A 26 2.06 -8.63 1.20
CA GLU A 26 1.85 -9.68 2.20
C GLU A 26 3.07 -10.60 2.30
N LEU A 27 3.65 -10.95 1.14
CA LEU A 27 4.85 -11.79 1.04
C LEU A 27 6.14 -11.03 1.40
N ASP A 28 6.11 -9.70 1.44
CA ASP A 28 7.25 -8.85 1.77
C ASP A 28 7.31 -8.55 3.29
N ALA A 29 8.15 -9.32 3.97
CA ALA A 29 8.42 -9.16 5.40
C ALA A 29 9.12 -7.82 5.73
N HIS A 30 9.78 -7.18 4.77
CA HIS A 30 10.51 -5.93 4.94
C HIS A 30 9.70 -4.69 4.57
N PHE A 31 8.48 -4.88 4.06
CA PHE A 31 7.63 -3.76 3.70
C PHE A 31 7.38 -2.84 4.92
N PRO A 32 7.60 -1.51 4.80
CA PRO A 32 7.51 -0.59 5.92
C PRO A 32 6.14 -0.62 6.60
N ASN A 33 6.12 -0.85 7.92
CA ASN A 33 4.90 -0.76 8.72
C ASN A 33 4.71 0.65 9.29
N THR A 34 4.59 1.64 8.40
CA THR A 34 4.42 3.07 8.72
C THR A 34 3.29 3.68 7.90
N ASN A 35 2.88 4.90 8.25
CA ASN A 35 1.97 5.74 7.46
C ASN A 35 2.70 6.93 6.81
N ASP A 36 4.03 6.91 6.83
CA ASP A 36 4.83 7.95 6.18
C ASP A 36 4.86 7.71 4.66
N TYR A 37 4.29 8.66 3.92
CA TYR A 37 4.16 8.56 2.47
C TYR A 37 5.53 8.46 1.79
N GLU A 38 6.49 9.30 2.19
CA GLU A 38 7.81 9.37 1.55
C GLU A 38 8.59 8.08 1.75
N SER A 39 8.60 7.54 2.97
CA SER A 39 9.25 6.27 3.31
C SER A 39 8.68 5.10 2.50
N ILE A 40 7.35 5.02 2.38
CA ILE A 40 6.72 3.94 1.60
C ILE A 40 6.94 4.16 0.10
N GLN A 41 6.82 5.39 -0.39
CA GLN A 41 7.03 5.70 -1.80
C GLN A 41 8.46 5.35 -2.22
N GLU A 42 9.46 5.71 -1.43
CA GLU A 42 10.86 5.38 -1.70
C GLU A 42 11.07 3.86 -1.71
N TYR A 43 10.47 3.14 -0.76
CA TYR A 43 10.51 1.68 -0.72
C TYR A 43 9.89 1.04 -1.98
N VAL A 44 8.70 1.50 -2.39
CA VAL A 44 8.02 1.00 -3.60
C VAL A 44 8.83 1.31 -4.86
N LYS A 45 9.46 2.49 -4.95
CA LYS A 45 10.31 2.87 -6.09
C LYS A 45 11.57 2.03 -6.21
N THR A 46 12.21 1.70 -5.08
CA THR A 46 13.50 1.01 -5.03
C THR A 46 13.36 -0.51 -5.03
N ASN A 47 12.21 -1.04 -4.63
CA ASN A 47 11.94 -2.48 -4.66
C ASN A 47 11.55 -2.93 -6.09
N PRO A 48 12.33 -3.82 -6.73
CA PRO A 48 12.09 -4.23 -8.11
C PRO A 48 10.76 -4.94 -8.33
N THR A 49 10.23 -5.63 -7.31
CA THR A 49 8.93 -6.30 -7.36
C THR A 49 7.77 -5.30 -7.27
N LEU A 50 7.96 -4.21 -6.53
CA LEU A 50 6.91 -3.20 -6.30
C LEU A 50 6.98 -2.01 -7.24
N HIS A 51 8.10 -1.80 -7.95
CA HIS A 51 8.31 -0.65 -8.83
C HIS A 51 7.18 -0.47 -9.88
N GLY A 52 6.66 -1.58 -10.41
CA GLY A 52 5.54 -1.57 -11.36
C GLY A 52 4.21 -1.08 -10.78
N PHE A 53 4.07 -1.08 -9.45
CA PHE A 53 2.87 -0.68 -8.74
C PHE A 53 2.90 0.77 -8.25
N ILE A 54 3.88 1.60 -8.65
CA ILE A 54 4.02 2.98 -8.11
C ILE A 54 2.74 3.82 -8.25
N ARG A 55 2.03 3.72 -9.39
CA ARG A 55 0.75 4.42 -9.57
C ARG A 55 -0.35 3.85 -8.67
N VAL A 56 -0.39 2.53 -8.52
CA VAL A 56 -1.35 1.84 -7.64
C VAL A 56 -1.13 2.27 -6.19
N PHE A 57 0.13 2.38 -5.77
CA PHE A 57 0.51 2.95 -4.47
C PHE A 57 -0.04 4.38 -4.32
N GLU A 58 0.27 5.30 -5.23
CA GLU A 58 -0.16 6.70 -5.15
C GLU A 58 -1.67 6.86 -5.01
N TYR A 59 -2.44 6.13 -5.83
CA TYR A 59 -3.91 6.16 -5.77
C TYR A 59 -4.46 5.51 -4.50
N SER A 60 -3.98 4.33 -4.14
CA SER A 60 -4.48 3.61 -2.97
C SER A 60 -4.09 4.30 -1.65
N PHE A 61 -2.94 4.97 -1.59
CA PHE A 61 -2.54 5.75 -0.43
C PHE A 61 -3.43 6.98 -0.25
N LYS A 62 -3.83 7.64 -1.35
CA LYS A 62 -4.85 8.69 -1.30
C LYS A 62 -6.18 8.15 -0.75
N MET A 63 -6.64 6.99 -1.22
CA MET A 63 -7.86 6.34 -0.68
C MET A 63 -7.74 5.99 0.79
N PHE A 64 -6.58 5.50 1.23
CA PHE A 64 -6.27 5.24 2.63
C PHE A 64 -6.42 6.51 3.49
N CYS A 65 -5.79 7.62 3.08
CA CYS A 65 -5.93 8.92 3.75
C CYS A 65 -7.40 9.37 3.84
N GLU A 66 -8.15 9.29 2.73
CA GLU A 66 -9.57 9.68 2.70
C GLU A 66 -10.43 8.79 3.60
N SER A 67 -10.18 7.48 3.62
CA SER A 67 -10.94 6.52 4.42
C SER A 67 -10.66 6.62 5.93
N THR A 68 -9.45 7.07 6.29
CA THR A 68 -9.03 7.24 7.69
C THR A 68 -9.37 8.62 8.24
N GLN A 69 -9.45 9.65 7.38
CA GLN A 69 -9.90 11.00 7.76
C GLN A 69 -11.43 11.13 7.87
N LYS A 70 -12.22 10.31 7.16
CA LYS A 70 -13.69 10.33 7.22
C LYS A 70 -14.30 9.70 8.49
N LYS A 71 -13.50 9.34 9.49
CA LYS A 71 -14.00 9.00 10.83
C LYS A 71 -14.26 10.28 11.62
N ILE A 72 -15.32 11.00 11.28
CA ILE A 72 -15.92 12.08 12.08
C ILE A 72 -17.43 11.80 12.16
#